data_AF-A0A962FIJ8-F1
#
_entry.id   AF-A0A962FIJ8-F1
#
_cell.length_a   1.000
_cell.length_b   1.000
_cell.length_c   1.000
_cell.angle_alpha   90.00
_cell.angle_beta   90.00
_cell.angle_gamma   90.00
#
_symmetry.space_group_name_H-M   'P 1'
#
loop_
_entity.id
_entity.type
_entity.pdbx_description
1 polymer ?
#
loop_
_entity_poly.entity_id
_entity_poly.type
_entity_poly.pdbx_seq_one_letter_code
_entity_poly.pdbx_strand_id
1 'polypeptide(L)'
;MTAVSLRRLLLAALVAVSAAFGLVRAEAADRTPVPQPAKPAAAEKCVADTQFMRRNHMKMLLHQRDETVHEGIRTKQFSLANCVSCHAVKGADGKPVAYSDPKHFCRTCHSYAAVRVDCFECHASRPDEKAKAADASDNSLSALSAHVAEMKK
;
A
#
# COMPACT_ATOMS: atom_id res chain seq x y z
N MET A 1 58.94 19.55 -23.81
CA MET A 1 57.53 19.92 -23.49
C MET A 1 57.52 20.59 -22.12
N THR A 2 57.20 21.88 -22.04
CA THR A 2 57.26 22.66 -20.78
C THR A 2 56.15 22.27 -19.81
N ALA A 3 56.42 22.26 -18.50
CA ALA A 3 55.49 21.85 -17.44
C ALA A 3 54.11 22.55 -17.49
N VAL A 4 54.08 23.77 -18.05
CA VAL A 4 52.86 24.56 -18.28
C VAL A 4 51.90 23.90 -19.30
N SER A 5 52.44 23.27 -20.34
CA SER A 5 51.64 22.60 -21.39
C SER A 5 51.04 21.29 -20.88
N LEU A 6 51.77 20.56 -20.02
CA LEU A 6 51.27 19.34 -19.39
C LEU A 6 50.14 19.64 -18.39
N ARG A 7 50.26 20.70 -17.60
CA ARG A 7 49.23 21.12 -16.63
C ARG A 7 47.95 21.59 -17.31
N ARG A 8 48.04 22.29 -18.45
CA ARG A 8 46.89 22.71 -19.26
C ARG A 8 46.17 21.53 -19.90
N LEU A 9 46.90 20.53 -20.38
CA LEU A 9 46.33 19.29 -20.93
C LEU A 9 45.61 18.46 -19.85
N LEU A 10 46.19 18.36 -18.65
CA LEU A 10 45.57 17.65 -17.53
C LEU A 10 44.28 18.34 -17.05
N LEU A 11 44.27 19.68 -16.98
CA LEU A 11 43.08 20.44 -16.63
C LEU A 11 41.97 20.31 -17.68
N ALA A 12 42.32 20.36 -18.97
CA ALA A 12 41.36 20.16 -20.05
C ALA A 12 40.75 18.74 -20.05
N ALA A 13 41.57 17.72 -19.76
CA ALA A 13 41.11 16.34 -19.62
C ALA A 13 40.16 16.17 -18.42
N LEU A 14 40.47 16.79 -17.27
CA LEU A 14 39.60 16.78 -16.09
C LEU A 14 38.23 17.43 -16.35
N VAL A 15 38.21 18.59 -17.02
CA VAL A 15 36.97 19.28 -17.40
C VAL A 15 36.14 18.43 -18.37
N ALA A 16 36.78 17.84 -19.38
CA ALA A 16 36.10 16.97 -20.35
C ALA A 16 35.50 15.71 -19.70
N VAL A 17 36.22 15.09 -18.75
CA VAL A 17 35.71 13.93 -18.00
C VAL A 17 34.53 14.32 -17.11
N SER A 18 34.60 15.46 -16.42
CA SER A 18 33.47 15.94 -15.61
C SER A 18 32.23 16.31 -16.44
N ALA A 19 32.40 16.88 -17.64
CA ALA A 19 31.30 17.16 -18.55
C ALA A 19 30.66 15.87 -19.12
N ALA A 20 31.47 14.86 -19.43
CA ALA A 20 30.99 13.55 -19.86
C ALA A 20 30.24 12.80 -18.75
N PHE A 21 30.67 12.93 -17.48
CA PHE A 21 29.96 12.38 -16.32
C PHE A 21 28.65 13.11 -15.99
N GLY A 22 28.55 14.40 -16.30
CA GLY A 22 27.33 15.20 -16.09
C GLY A 22 26.18 14.86 -17.05
N LEU A 23 26.48 14.42 -18.28
CA LEU A 23 25.48 14.12 -19.32
C LEU A 23 24.78 12.74 -19.15
N VAL A 24 25.24 11.89 -18.23
CA VAL A 24 24.71 10.52 -18.02
C VAL A 24 23.67 10.45 -16.88
N ARG A 25 23.25 11.59 -16.32
CA ARG A 25 22.40 11.67 -15.11
C ARG A 25 21.02 12.29 -15.35
N ALA A 26 20.46 12.23 -16.57
CA ALA A 26 19.20 12.90 -16.89
C ALA A 26 17.95 12.01 -17.01
N GLU A 27 18.07 10.67 -16.96
CA GLU A 27 16.89 9.80 -17.11
C GLU A 27 16.57 9.07 -15.80
N ALA A 28 15.36 9.29 -15.27
CA ALA A 28 14.70 8.60 -14.14
C ALA A 28 14.82 9.20 -12.72
N ALA A 29 14.86 10.53 -12.56
CA ALA A 29 14.88 11.16 -11.23
C ALA A 29 13.51 11.54 -10.61
N ASP A 30 12.36 11.34 -11.29
CA ASP A 30 11.14 12.10 -10.90
C ASP A 30 9.87 11.30 -10.50
N ARG A 31 9.86 9.96 -10.48
CA ARG A 31 8.65 9.24 -10.03
C ARG A 31 8.96 8.08 -9.10
N THR A 32 8.67 8.27 -7.81
CA THR A 32 8.54 7.16 -6.86
C THR A 32 7.51 6.16 -7.41
N PRO A 33 7.87 4.89 -7.61
CA PRO A 33 6.94 3.89 -8.13
C PRO A 33 5.71 3.78 -7.25
N VAL A 34 4.51 3.93 -7.85
CA VAL A 34 3.25 3.81 -7.11
C VAL A 34 3.08 2.34 -6.68
N PRO A 35 2.85 2.06 -5.39
CA PRO A 35 2.68 0.70 -4.91
C PRO A 35 1.44 0.05 -5.53
N GLN A 36 1.59 -1.19 -5.99
CA GLN A 36 0.51 -2.01 -6.56
C GLN A 36 0.34 -3.28 -5.71
N PRO A 37 -0.64 -3.31 -4.79
CA PRO A 37 -0.95 -4.52 -4.04
C PRO A 37 -1.31 -5.68 -4.97
N ALA A 38 -0.96 -6.90 -4.58
CA ALA A 38 -1.31 -8.08 -5.35
C ALA A 38 -2.83 -8.16 -5.54
N LYS A 39 -3.26 -8.41 -6.79
CA LYS A 39 -4.67 -8.63 -7.10
C LYS A 39 -5.12 -9.95 -6.47
N PRO A 40 -6.24 -9.96 -5.74
CA PRO A 40 -6.78 -11.18 -5.15
C PRO A 40 -7.23 -12.13 -6.27
N ALA A 41 -6.74 -13.37 -6.24
CA ALA A 41 -6.98 -14.35 -7.32
C ALA A 41 -8.45 -14.75 -7.49
N ALA A 42 -9.26 -14.59 -6.44
CA ALA A 42 -10.65 -15.04 -6.39
C ALA A 42 -11.70 -13.91 -6.45
N ALA A 43 -11.30 -12.64 -6.63
CA ALA A 43 -12.25 -11.53 -6.61
C ALA A 43 -12.80 -11.24 -8.01
N GLU A 44 -14.13 -11.39 -8.16
CA GLU A 44 -14.85 -11.00 -9.38
C GLU A 44 -15.03 -9.48 -9.47
N LYS A 45 -15.14 -8.80 -8.32
CA LYS A 45 -15.33 -7.35 -8.22
C LYS A 45 -14.47 -6.76 -7.11
N CYS A 46 -13.96 -5.56 -7.35
CA CYS A 46 -13.30 -4.76 -6.32
C CYS A 46 -14.35 -4.17 -5.37
N VAL A 47 -13.97 -3.94 -4.10
CA VAL A 47 -14.85 -3.32 -3.10
C VAL A 47 -15.22 -1.87 -3.44
N ALA A 48 -14.38 -1.19 -4.23
CA ALA A 48 -14.64 0.12 -4.85
C ALA A 48 -13.60 0.40 -5.94
N ASP A 49 -13.77 1.50 -6.68
CA ASP A 49 -12.80 1.97 -7.67
C ASP A 49 -11.41 2.24 -7.08
N THR A 50 -10.36 1.91 -7.83
CA THR A 50 -8.97 2.11 -7.39
C THR A 50 -8.68 3.55 -6.99
N GLN A 51 -9.19 4.52 -7.74
CA GLN A 51 -9.01 5.94 -7.46
C GLN A 51 -9.70 6.36 -6.16
N PHE A 52 -10.88 5.81 -5.89
CA PHE A 52 -11.60 6.03 -4.64
C PHE A 52 -10.85 5.42 -3.46
N MET A 53 -10.43 4.15 -3.58
CA MET A 53 -9.66 3.48 -2.54
C MET A 53 -8.37 4.22 -2.20
N ARG A 54 -7.61 4.70 -3.18
CA ARG A 54 -6.37 5.46 -2.93
C ARG A 54 -6.60 6.74 -2.12
N ARG A 55 -7.74 7.41 -2.30
CA ARG A 55 -8.08 8.66 -1.59
C ARG A 55 -8.73 8.44 -0.24
N ASN A 56 -9.54 7.40 -0.11
CA ASN A 56 -10.46 7.21 1.02
C ASN A 56 -10.17 5.97 1.88
N HIS A 57 -9.24 5.10 1.48
CA HIS A 57 -8.90 3.85 2.18
C HIS A 57 -8.79 4.01 3.70
N MET A 58 -7.99 4.97 4.17
CA MET A 58 -7.75 5.12 5.60
C MET A 58 -8.96 5.69 6.33
N LYS A 59 -9.71 6.61 5.70
CA LYS A 59 -10.95 7.16 6.29
C LYS A 59 -11.96 6.05 6.56
N MET A 60 -12.14 5.16 5.59
CA MET A 60 -13.04 4.02 5.73
C MET A 60 -12.58 3.06 6.81
N LEU A 61 -11.28 2.75 6.88
CA LEU A 61 -10.76 1.87 7.93
C LEU A 61 -10.85 2.48 9.33
N LEU A 62 -10.66 3.79 9.48
CA LEU A 62 -10.83 4.48 10.76
C LEU A 62 -12.28 4.45 11.22
N HIS A 63 -13.21 4.78 10.32
CA HIS A 63 -14.63 4.70 10.61
C HIS A 63 -15.03 3.27 10.99
N GLN A 64 -14.61 2.28 10.19
CA GLN A 64 -14.91 0.88 10.45
C GLN A 64 -14.27 0.36 11.73
N ARG A 65 -13.08 0.86 12.12
CA ARG A 65 -12.45 0.59 13.41
C ARG A 65 -13.34 1.07 14.55
N ASP A 66 -13.78 2.32 14.49
CA ASP A 66 -14.57 2.93 15.56
C ASP A 66 -15.95 2.24 15.66
N GLU A 67 -16.63 2.05 14.54
CA GLU A 67 -17.90 1.30 14.46
C GLU A 67 -17.76 -0.13 14.99
N THR A 68 -16.73 -0.86 14.56
CA THR A 68 -16.58 -2.29 14.91
C THR A 68 -16.12 -2.48 16.35
N VAL A 69 -15.16 -1.70 16.82
CA VAL A 69 -14.49 -1.90 18.12
C VAL A 69 -15.23 -1.17 19.23
N HIS A 70 -15.68 0.06 19.02
CA HIS A 70 -16.33 0.86 20.06
C HIS A 70 -17.85 0.70 20.06
N GLU A 71 -18.46 0.63 18.88
CA GLU A 71 -19.93 0.58 18.75
C GLU A 71 -20.47 -0.84 18.52
N GLY A 72 -19.60 -1.80 18.21
CA GLY A 72 -19.98 -3.19 17.95
C GLY A 72 -20.69 -3.44 16.61
N ILE A 73 -20.75 -2.44 15.74
CA ILE A 73 -21.40 -2.48 14.42
C ILE A 73 -20.47 -3.22 13.44
N ARG A 74 -20.97 -4.30 12.82
CA ARG A 74 -20.16 -5.17 11.95
C ARG A 74 -20.74 -5.22 10.55
N THR A 75 -20.11 -4.49 9.63
CA THR A 75 -20.45 -4.47 8.21
C THR A 75 -19.58 -5.44 7.42
N LYS A 76 -20.09 -5.95 6.29
CA LYS A 76 -19.30 -6.79 5.36
C LYS A 76 -18.46 -5.95 4.40
N GLN A 77 -19.03 -4.86 3.88
CA GLN A 77 -18.37 -4.00 2.92
C GLN A 77 -17.28 -3.17 3.63
N PHE A 78 -16.10 -3.10 3.02
CA PHE A 78 -14.88 -2.50 3.58
C PHE A 78 -14.38 -3.10 4.90
N SER A 79 -14.86 -4.28 5.28
CA SER A 79 -14.42 -4.89 6.54
C SER A 79 -12.96 -5.34 6.49
N LEU A 80 -12.21 -5.09 7.56
CA LEU A 80 -10.82 -5.55 7.67
C LEU A 80 -10.67 -7.06 7.42
N ALA A 81 -11.62 -7.87 7.92
CA ALA A 81 -11.66 -9.31 7.69
C ALA A 81 -11.80 -9.65 6.19
N ASN A 82 -12.68 -8.95 5.47
CA ASN A 82 -12.87 -9.14 4.03
C ASN A 82 -11.63 -8.69 3.22
N CYS A 83 -10.97 -7.60 3.64
CA CYS A 83 -9.71 -7.16 3.03
C CYS A 83 -8.63 -8.26 3.14
N VAL A 84 -8.43 -8.80 4.35
CA VAL A 84 -7.43 -9.83 4.61
C VAL A 84 -7.78 -11.14 3.90
N SER A 85 -9.05 -11.55 3.84
CA SER A 85 -9.46 -12.79 3.18
C SER A 85 -9.20 -12.78 1.68
N CYS A 86 -9.45 -11.65 1.01
CA CYS A 86 -9.22 -11.53 -0.43
C CYS A 86 -7.74 -11.29 -0.75
N HIS A 87 -7.09 -10.35 -0.06
CA HIS A 87 -5.72 -9.94 -0.38
C HIS A 87 -4.61 -10.77 0.31
N ALA A 88 -4.95 -11.90 0.91
CA ALA A 88 -3.96 -12.81 1.48
C ALA A 88 -2.91 -13.23 0.44
N VAL A 89 -1.67 -12.82 0.67
CA VAL A 89 -0.52 -13.26 -0.12
C VAL A 89 0.03 -14.55 0.48
N LYS A 90 0.25 -15.57 -0.36
CA LYS A 90 0.79 -16.86 0.07
C LYS A 90 2.32 -16.83 0.14
N GLY A 91 2.87 -17.42 1.18
CA GLY A 91 4.29 -17.69 1.34
C GLY A 91 4.75 -18.90 0.52
N ALA A 92 6.03 -19.26 0.65
CA ALA A 92 6.60 -20.43 -0.03
C ALA A 92 5.97 -21.76 0.42
N ASP A 93 5.41 -21.79 1.64
CA ASP A 93 4.67 -22.91 2.22
C ASP A 93 3.20 -22.98 1.77
N GLY A 94 2.77 -22.06 0.88
CA GLY A 94 1.40 -21.97 0.39
C GLY A 94 0.40 -21.34 1.37
N LYS A 95 0.85 -20.90 2.56
CA LYS A 95 -0.01 -20.32 3.60
C LYS A 95 -0.01 -18.79 3.55
N PRO A 96 -1.06 -18.09 4.01
CA PRO A 96 -1.07 -16.64 4.11
C PRO A 96 0.09 -16.11 4.98
N VAL A 97 0.83 -15.12 4.48
CA VAL A 97 1.90 -14.47 5.25
C VAL A 97 1.32 -13.54 6.33
N ALA A 98 2.01 -13.42 7.45
CA ALA A 98 1.67 -12.43 8.49
C ALA A 98 2.07 -11.01 8.07
N TYR A 99 1.55 -10.01 8.77
CA TYR A 99 1.94 -8.61 8.63
C TYR A 99 3.45 -8.39 8.80
N SER A 100 4.14 -9.21 9.61
CA SER A 100 5.60 -9.15 9.75
C SER A 100 6.37 -9.42 8.45
N ASP A 101 5.75 -10.10 7.47
CA ASP A 101 6.36 -10.39 6.17
C ASP A 101 6.21 -9.21 5.20
N PRO A 102 7.28 -8.75 4.53
CA PRO A 102 7.22 -7.65 3.56
C PRO A 102 6.25 -7.86 2.40
N LYS A 103 5.92 -9.11 2.08
CA LYS A 103 4.98 -9.48 1.03
C LYS A 103 3.52 -9.30 1.44
N HIS A 104 3.24 -9.04 2.73
CA HIS A 104 1.88 -8.81 3.17
C HIS A 104 1.26 -7.58 2.48
N PHE A 105 0.03 -7.69 1.98
CA PHE A 105 -0.54 -6.69 1.07
C PHE A 105 -0.65 -5.28 1.68
N CYS A 106 -0.93 -5.16 2.97
CA CYS A 106 -0.94 -3.86 3.67
C CYS A 106 0.44 -3.19 3.57
N ARG A 107 1.51 -3.97 3.64
CA ARG A 107 2.88 -3.43 3.64
C ARG A 107 3.30 -2.84 2.31
N THR A 108 2.66 -3.20 1.20
CA THR A 108 2.92 -2.61 -0.12
C THR A 108 2.77 -1.09 -0.08
N CYS A 109 1.68 -0.60 0.52
CA CYS A 109 1.42 0.84 0.63
C CYS A 109 2.01 1.42 1.93
N HIS A 110 1.93 0.70 3.05
CA HIS A 110 2.37 1.22 4.34
C HIS A 110 3.90 1.38 4.43
N SER A 111 4.67 0.48 3.81
CA SER A 111 6.13 0.66 3.71
C SER A 111 6.48 1.80 2.77
N TYR A 112 5.74 1.97 1.66
CA TYR A 112 5.91 3.08 0.73
C TYR A 112 5.62 4.43 1.39
N ALA A 113 4.57 4.52 2.20
CA ALA A 113 4.17 5.73 2.90
C ALA A 113 4.93 5.97 4.22
N ALA A 114 5.86 5.08 4.59
CA ALA A 114 6.53 5.07 5.90
C ALA A 114 5.55 5.11 7.09
N VAL A 115 4.39 4.46 6.95
CA VAL A 115 3.35 4.36 8.00
C VAL A 115 3.42 2.99 8.65
N ARG A 116 3.49 2.96 9.98
CA ARG A 116 3.43 1.73 10.76
C ARG A 116 1.99 1.42 11.17
N VAL A 117 1.52 0.22 10.83
CA VAL A 117 0.25 -0.32 11.36
C VAL A 117 0.53 -1.03 12.68
N ASP A 118 -0.20 -0.67 13.72
CA ASP A 118 -0.10 -1.19 15.09
C ASP A 118 -1.22 -2.19 15.44
N CYS A 119 -2.32 -2.22 14.68
CA CYS A 119 -3.43 -3.15 14.89
C CYS A 119 -2.97 -4.61 15.04
N PHE A 120 -1.96 -5.01 14.26
CA PHE A 120 -1.47 -6.39 14.21
C PHE A 120 -0.40 -6.72 15.26
N GLU A 121 -0.12 -5.81 16.19
CA GLU A 121 0.67 -6.14 17.39
C GLU A 121 -0.12 -7.07 18.33
N CYS A 122 -1.44 -6.92 18.34
CA CYS A 122 -2.34 -7.77 19.13
C CYS A 122 -3.34 -8.56 18.26
N HIS A 123 -3.75 -8.03 17.10
CA HIS A 123 -4.75 -8.71 16.25
C HIS A 123 -4.11 -9.61 15.18
N ALA A 124 -4.83 -10.68 14.83
CA ALA A 124 -4.42 -11.56 13.74
C ALA A 124 -4.43 -10.82 12.39
N SER A 125 -3.35 -10.99 11.63
CA SER A 125 -3.20 -10.40 10.28
C SER A 125 -3.44 -11.40 9.15
N ARG A 126 -3.90 -12.60 9.47
CA ARG A 126 -4.17 -13.68 8.52
C ARG A 126 -5.67 -13.94 8.46
N PRO A 127 -6.19 -14.45 7.34
CA PRO A 127 -7.58 -14.88 7.26
C PRO A 127 -7.86 -15.89 8.35
N ASP A 128 -9.04 -15.80 8.95
CA ASP A 128 -9.49 -16.81 9.88
C ASP A 128 -9.95 -18.04 9.07
N GLU A 129 -9.32 -19.19 9.30
CA GLU A 129 -9.62 -20.44 8.57
C GLU A 129 -11.08 -20.88 8.75
N LYS A 130 -11.78 -20.37 9.78
CA LYS A 130 -13.18 -20.68 10.10
C LYS A 130 -14.18 -19.57 9.78
N ALA A 131 -13.75 -18.34 9.47
CA ALA A 131 -14.67 -17.23 9.27
C ALA A 131 -15.16 -17.17 7.82
N LYS A 132 -16.08 -18.06 7.46
CA LYS A 132 -17.00 -17.79 6.35
C LYS A 132 -18.06 -16.79 6.85
N ALA A 133 -17.83 -15.52 6.51
CA ALA A 133 -18.79 -14.42 6.49
C ALA A 133 -19.85 -14.41 7.62
N ALA A 134 -19.55 -13.76 8.75
CA ALA A 134 -20.59 -13.32 9.67
C ALA A 134 -21.52 -12.32 8.94
N ASP A 135 -22.84 -12.54 9.03
CA ASP A 135 -23.86 -11.74 8.37
C ASP A 135 -23.91 -10.31 8.94
N ALA A 136 -23.98 -9.32 8.05
CA ALA A 136 -24.16 -7.92 8.42
C ALA A 136 -25.63 -7.72 8.77
N SER A 137 -25.92 -7.11 9.92
CA SER A 137 -27.27 -6.68 10.27
C SER A 137 -27.69 -5.47 9.42
N ASP A 138 -28.99 -5.31 9.23
CA ASP A 138 -29.61 -4.29 8.37
C ASP A 138 -29.21 -2.86 8.76
N ASN A 139 -29.07 -2.61 10.07
CA ASN A 139 -28.61 -1.32 10.60
C ASN A 139 -27.15 -1.01 10.27
N SER A 140 -26.33 -2.02 10.05
CA SER A 140 -24.92 -1.86 9.71
C SER A 140 -24.76 -1.39 8.26
N LEU A 141 -25.60 -1.90 7.35
CA LEU A 141 -25.57 -1.53 5.93
C LEU A 141 -26.03 -0.09 5.68
N SER A 142 -26.99 0.43 6.46
CA SER A 142 -27.48 1.81 6.33
C SER A 142 -26.45 2.83 6.83
N ALA A 143 -25.78 2.58 7.96
CA ALA A 143 -24.68 3.43 8.46
C ALA A 143 -23.54 3.53 7.44
N LEU A 144 -23.11 2.39 6.88
CA LEU A 144 -22.03 2.35 5.90
C LEU A 144 -22.37 3.07 4.60
N SER A 145 -23.58 2.88 4.09
CA SER A 145 -24.01 3.50 2.83
C SER A 145 -24.12 5.03 2.97
N ALA A 146 -24.56 5.53 4.13
CA ALA A 146 -24.54 6.97 4.43
C ALA A 146 -23.11 7.54 4.47
N HIS A 147 -22.17 6.85 5.14
CA HIS A 147 -20.77 7.30 5.21
C HIS A 147 -20.11 7.32 3.82
N VAL A 148 -20.34 6.27 3.01
CA VAL A 148 -19.81 6.19 1.65
C VAL A 148 -20.41 7.26 0.74
N ALA A 149 -21.69 7.61 0.92
CA ALA A 149 -22.31 8.70 0.18
C ALA A 149 -21.70 10.06 0.54
N GLU A 150 -21.38 10.29 1.81
CA GLU A 150 -20.72 11.53 2.26
C GLU A 150 -19.31 11.67 1.68
N MET A 151 -18.51 10.60 1.65
CA MET A 151 -17.15 10.63 1.07
C MET A 151 -17.11 10.81 -0.46
N LYS A 152 -18.24 10.69 -1.14
CA LYS A 152 -18.36 10.86 -2.60
C LYS A 152 -18.72 12.29 -3.01
N LYS A 153 -19.12 13.14 -2.06
CA LYS A 153 -19.28 14.58 -2.27
C LYS A 153 -17.91 15.26 -2.35
#